data_AF-A0A1G4BEH3-F1
#
_entry.id   AF-A0A1G4BEH3-F1
#
_cell.length_a   1.000
_cell.length_b   1.000
_cell.length_c   1.000
_cell.angle_alpha   90.00
_cell.angle_beta   90.00
_cell.angle_gamma   90.00
#
_symmetry.space_group_name_H-M   'P 1'
#
loop_
_entity.id
_entity.type
_entity.pdbx_description
1 polymer ?
#
loop_
_entity_poly.entity_id
_entity_poly.type
_entity_poly.pdbx_seq_one_letter_code
_entity_poly.pdbx_strand_id
1 'polypeptide(L)' 'LIFFIFKKSKKKLRFIINYKGFNEIIKKNYYLLPLIVKLKEILYRA' A
#
# COMPACT_ATOMS: atom_id res chain seq x y z
N LEU A 1 2.88 0.96 6.65
CA LEU A 1 4.26 0.90 6.13
C LEU A 1 4.26 0.07 4.86
N ILE A 2 4.52 0.73 3.73
CA ILE A 2 4.66 0.10 2.42
C ILE A 2 6.03 -0.57 2.37
N PHE A 3 6.11 -1.83 1.95
CA PHE A 3 7.38 -2.53 1.78
C PHE A 3 7.62 -2.80 0.29
N PHE A 4 8.74 -2.30 -0.23
CA PHE A 4 9.29 -2.76 -1.50
C PHE A 4 10.04 -4.05 -1.24
N ILE A 5 9.51 -5.17 -1.74
CA ILE A 5 10.20 -6.46 -1.67
C ILE A 5 10.80 -6.75 -3.05
N PHE A 6 12.12 -6.73 -3.12
CA PHE A 6 12.87 -7.13 -4.31
C PHE A 6 12.86 -8.65 -4.40
N LYS A 7 12.02 -9.22 -5.27
CA LYS A 7 12.00 -10.68 -5.45
C LYS A 7 13.20 -11.08 -6.31
N LYS A 8 14.31 -11.47 -5.71
CA LYS A 8 15.58 -11.82 -6.39
C LYS A 8 15.44 -12.74 -7.63
N SER A 9 14.42 -13.62 -7.67
CA SER A 9 14.20 -14.57 -8.76
C SER A 9 13.46 -14.02 -9.98
N LYS A 10 12.66 -12.96 -9.82
CA LYS A 10 12.01 -12.27 -10.94
C LYS A 10 12.63 -10.88 -10.90
N LYS A 11 13.37 -10.43 -11.92
CA LYS A 11 13.94 -9.06 -12.02
C LYS A 11 12.86 -7.94 -12.03
N LYS A 12 11.78 -8.10 -11.28
CA LYS A 12 10.62 -7.24 -11.13
C LYS A 12 10.47 -6.94 -9.63
N LEU A 13 10.47 -5.66 -9.31
CA LEU A 13 10.06 -5.16 -8.01
C LEU A 13 8.58 -5.51 -7.80
N ARG A 14 8.24 -6.09 -6.65
CA ARG A 14 6.85 -6.34 -6.28
C ARG A 14 6.51 -5.46 -5.07
N PHE A 15 5.53 -4.60 -5.26
CA PHE A 15 5.01 -3.76 -4.19
C PHE A 15 4.11 -4.61 -3.30
N ILE A 16 4.43 -4.70 -2.00
CA ILE A 16 3.62 -5.46 -1.04
C ILE A 16 3.26 -4.53 0.12
N ILE A 17 1.95 -4.36 0.35
CA ILE A 17 1.43 -3.54 1.43
C ILE A 17 1.11 -4.46 2.60
N ASN A 18 1.74 -4.23 3.76
CA ASN A 18 1.33 -4.92 4.99
C ASN A 18 0.05 -4.27 5.53
N TYR A 19 -1.09 -4.89 5.20
CA TYR A 19 -2.40 -4.40 5.59
C TYR A 19 -2.63 -4.39 7.11
N LYS A 20 -1.96 -5.24 7.89
CA LYS A 20 -2.19 -5.31 9.35
C LYS A 20 -1.76 -4.01 10.04
N GLY A 21 -0.49 -3.61 9.85
CA GLY A 21 0.02 -2.36 10.42
C GLY A 21 -0.56 -1.11 9.72
N PHE A 22 -0.90 -1.22 8.44
CA PHE A 22 -1.57 -0.13 7.74
C PHE A 22 -2.98 0.14 8.31
N ASN A 23 -3.73 -0.91 8.63
CA ASN A 23 -5.07 -0.78 9.21
C ASN A 23 -5.04 -0.15 10.61
N GLU A 24 -4.02 -0.43 11.43
CA GLU A 24 -3.83 0.22 12.73
C GLU A 24 -3.55 1.73 12.59
N ILE A 25 -2.72 2.11 11.61
CA ILE A 25 -2.43 3.53 11.33
C ILE A 25 -3.69 4.24 10.82
N ILE A 26 -4.48 3.60 9.95
CA ILE A 26 -5.75 4.14 9.46
C ILE A 26 -6.76 4.29 10.59
N LYS A 27 -6.88 3.29 11.46
CA LYS A 27 -7.78 3.37 12.63
C LYS A 27 -7.44 4.56 13.53
N LYS A 28 -6.16 4.86 13.72
CA LYS A 28 -5.70 6.02 14.48
C LYS A 28 -5.86 7.34 13.71
N ASN A 29 -5.81 7.30 12.38
CA ASN A 29 -5.84 8.47 11.51
C ASN A 29 -6.95 8.35 10.46
N TYR A 30 -8.20 8.36 10.93
CA TYR A 30 -9.39 8.17 10.10
C TYR A 30 -9.45 9.15 8.90
N TYR A 31 -8.93 10.36 9.06
CA TYR A 31 -8.85 11.37 8.00
C TYR A 31 -8.00 10.98 6.79
N LEU A 32 -7.15 9.94 6.89
CA LEU A 32 -6.31 9.47 5.78
C LEU A 32 -7.01 8.46 4.85
N LEU A 33 -8.20 7.98 5.21
CA LEU A 33 -8.99 7.05 4.39
C LEU A 33 -9.25 7.55 2.95
N PRO A 34 -9.68 8.81 2.73
CA PRO A 34 -9.94 9.33 1.38
C PRO A 34 -8.68 9.34 0.51
N LEU A 35 -7.52 9.66 1.10
CA LEU A 35 -6.24 9.68 0.39
C LEU A 35 -5.83 8.28 -0.09
N ILE A 36 -6.11 7.26 0.72
CA ILE A 36 -5.80 5.86 0.42
C ILE A 36 -6.71 5.32 -0.69
N VAL A 37 -8.00 5.68 -0.66
CA VAL A 37 -8.95 5.33 -1.73
C VAL A 37 -8.49 5.95 -3.06
N LYS A 38 -8.10 7.23 -3.05
CA LYS A 38 -7.58 7.93 -4.23
C LYS A 38 -6.28 7.30 -4.76
N LEU A 39 -5.36 6.93 -3.87
CA LEU A 39 -4.13 6.20 -4.23
C LEU A 39 -4.42 4.83 -4.85
N LYS A 40 -5.42 4.10 -4.32
CA LYS A 40 -5.89 2.83 -4.90
C LYS A 40 -6.47 3.02 -6.30
N GLU A 41 -7.30 4.04 -6.51
CA GLU A 41 -7.84 4.33 -7.85
C GLU A 41 -6.74 4.58 -8.87
N ILE A 42 -5.71 5.37 -8.52
CA ILE A 42 -4.58 5.65 -9.42
C ILE A 42 -3.80 4.37 -9.74
N LEU A 43 -3.56 3.52 -8.74
CA LEU A 43 -2.80 2.26 -8.91
C LEU A 43 -3.55 1.19 -9.72
N TYR A 44 -4.88 1.17 -9.68
CA TYR A 44 -5.70 0.15 -10.37
C TYR A 44 -6.29 0.63 -11.70
N ARG A 45 -6.23 1.93 -12.03
CA ARG A 45 -6.61 2.48 -13.34
C ARG A 45 -5.51 2.39 -14.40
N ALA A 46 -4.28 2.05 -14.03
CA ALA A 46 -3.16 1.81 -14.95
C ALA A 46 -3.07 0.33 -15.35
#